data_AF-A0A0C3N308-F1
#
_entry.id   AF-A0A0C3N308-F1
#
_cell.length_a   1.000
_cell.length_b   1.000
_cell.length_c   1.000
_cell.angle_alpha   90.00
_cell.angle_beta   90.00
_cell.angle_gamma   90.00
#
_symmetry.space_group_name_H-M   'P 1'
#
loop_
_entity.id
_entity.type
_entity.pdbx_description
1 polymer ?
#
loop_
_entity_poly.entity_id
_entity_poly.type
_entity_poly.pdbx_seq_one_letter_code
_entity_poly.pdbx_strand_id
1 'polypeptide(L)'
;MISLDPAKAREYIDRIDRFRILVMGRANAGKTTILQRVCNTTDQPEIFNGKGEKVCMFRGICSRLMMCRARGEHNIEDELVFKSNPRFVFHDSRGFEAGSEGEFKMMKEFVMDRAKTTKLDKRIHAIWFCIPLNESHRMVTAAEKKFFDECDTGHVPVIVLLTKTDTLALDALLEVMGDDSDENDAVEWAADVEKRKLNECLVKVNSWLKELRYPPHDYLSLTGMQEEGADCTTLLTCTVNALSEEGLQQLLISTQQSNLGLCIEFAITK
;
A
#
# COMPACT_ATOMS: atom_id res chain seq x y z
N MET A 1 23.92 -20.87 6.94
CA MET A 1 23.58 -19.44 7.11
C MET A 1 24.77 -18.78 7.79
N ILE A 2 25.47 -17.90 7.09
CA ILE A 2 26.50 -17.05 7.71
C ILE A 2 25.73 -15.85 8.25
N SER A 3 25.54 -15.75 9.57
CA SER A 3 24.97 -14.55 10.16
C SER A 3 25.95 -13.41 9.92
N LEU A 4 25.53 -12.39 9.17
CA LEU A 4 26.30 -11.15 9.06
C LEU A 4 26.46 -10.55 10.45
N ASP A 5 27.67 -10.10 10.75
CA ASP A 5 27.99 -9.30 11.93
C ASP A 5 27.03 -8.09 12.00
N PRO A 6 26.33 -7.86 13.12
CA PRO A 6 25.43 -6.72 13.29
C PRO A 6 26.05 -5.37 12.94
N ALA A 7 27.35 -5.18 13.19
CA ALA A 7 28.06 -3.95 12.83
C ALA A 7 28.17 -3.78 11.31
N LYS A 8 28.45 -4.87 10.59
CA LYS A 8 28.47 -4.88 9.12
C LYS A 8 27.07 -4.67 8.55
N ALA A 9 26.04 -5.29 9.13
CA ALA A 9 24.65 -5.09 8.72
C ALA A 9 24.23 -3.62 8.81
N ARG A 10 24.63 -2.90 9.88
CA ARG A 10 24.41 -1.45 10.02
C ARG A 10 25.13 -0.65 8.93
N GLU A 11 26.41 -0.91 8.69
CA GLU A 11 27.18 -0.23 7.62
C GLU A 11 26.59 -0.48 6.22
N TYR A 12 25.96 -1.65 5.99
CA TYR A 12 25.24 -1.94 4.75
C TYR A 12 23.97 -1.12 4.60
N ILE A 13 23.18 -0.96 5.66
CA ILE A 13 21.93 -0.20 5.62
C ILE A 13 22.19 1.31 5.45
N ASP A 14 23.28 1.82 6.03
CA ASP A 14 23.70 3.23 5.87
C ASP A 14 24.03 3.60 4.41
N ARG A 15 24.27 2.61 3.54
CA ARG A 15 24.50 2.80 2.10
C ARG A 15 23.22 2.83 1.27
N ILE A 16 22.04 2.72 1.91
CA ILE A 16 20.75 2.75 1.24
C ILE A 16 20.20 4.18 1.25
N ASP A 17 20.18 4.82 0.07
CA ASP A 17 19.76 6.22 -0.02
C ASP A 17 18.24 6.42 -0.13
N ARG A 18 17.50 5.39 -0.55
CA ARG A 18 16.07 5.50 -0.87
C ARG A 18 15.28 4.36 -0.25
N PHE A 19 14.12 4.67 0.31
CA PHE A 19 13.19 3.68 0.82
C PHE A 19 12.24 3.22 -0.29
N ARG A 20 12.10 1.91 -0.50
CA ARG A 20 11.31 1.30 -1.59
C ARG A 20 10.12 0.51 -1.06
N ILE A 21 8.94 0.78 -1.59
CA ILE A 21 7.73 0.02 -1.30
C ILE A 21 7.14 -0.55 -2.57
N LEU A 22 6.73 -1.81 -2.52
CA LEU A 22 5.82 -2.37 -3.51
C LEU A 22 4.38 -2.19 -3.03
N VAL A 23 3.58 -1.45 -3.79
CA VAL A 23 2.13 -1.33 -3.55
C VAL A 23 1.40 -2.35 -4.41
N MET A 24 0.65 -3.21 -3.74
CA MET A 24 -0.15 -4.27 -4.34
C MET A 24 -1.63 -4.07 -4.13
N GLY A 25 -2.42 -4.76 -4.95
CA GLY A 25 -3.87 -4.78 -4.85
C GLY A 25 -4.53 -4.67 -6.21
N ARG A 26 -5.83 -5.00 -6.26
CA ARG A 26 -6.64 -5.01 -7.48
C ARG A 26 -6.68 -3.64 -8.18
N ALA A 27 -7.13 -3.65 -9.43
CA ALA A 27 -7.41 -2.40 -10.13
C ALA A 27 -8.40 -1.57 -9.30
N ASN A 28 -8.18 -0.26 -9.24
CA ASN A 28 -9.01 0.65 -8.44
C ASN A 28 -9.02 0.37 -6.91
N ALA A 29 -8.05 -0.37 -6.36
CA ALA A 29 -7.96 -0.60 -4.91
C ALA A 29 -7.47 0.62 -4.08
N GLY A 30 -7.29 1.80 -4.69
CA GLY A 30 -6.83 3.01 -3.99
C GLY A 30 -5.31 3.19 -3.90
N LYS A 31 -4.52 2.37 -4.60
CA LYS A 31 -3.04 2.40 -4.58
C LYS A 31 -2.46 3.80 -4.82
N THR A 32 -2.79 4.44 -5.95
CA THR A 32 -2.27 5.77 -6.31
C THR A 32 -2.66 6.85 -5.29
N THR A 33 -3.89 6.80 -4.77
CA THR A 33 -4.38 7.74 -3.76
C THR A 33 -3.54 7.65 -2.48
N ILE A 34 -3.19 6.44 -2.03
CA ILE A 34 -2.30 6.25 -0.88
C ILE A 34 -0.91 6.83 -1.15
N LEU A 35 -0.35 6.59 -2.34
CA LEU A 35 0.97 7.11 -2.71
C LEU A 35 1.03 8.63 -2.69
N GLN A 36 0.07 9.27 -3.35
CA GLN A 36 -0.10 10.72 -3.36
C GLN A 36 -0.21 11.28 -1.94
N ARG A 37 -1.04 10.62 -1.12
CA ARG A 37 -1.24 11.02 0.28
C ARG A 37 0.03 10.96 1.11
N VAL A 38 0.72 9.82 1.07
CA VAL A 38 1.97 9.61 1.81
C VAL A 38 3.04 10.62 1.40
N CYS A 39 3.06 11.01 0.12
CA CYS A 39 3.98 12.03 -0.38
C CYS A 39 3.47 13.46 -0.24
N ASN A 40 2.36 13.68 0.48
CA ASN A 40 1.70 14.97 0.69
C ASN A 40 1.58 15.80 -0.61
N THR A 41 1.10 15.17 -1.68
CA THR A 41 1.00 15.79 -3.00
C THR A 41 -0.20 15.25 -3.78
N THR A 42 -0.73 16.07 -4.69
CA THR A 42 -1.72 15.64 -5.69
C THR A 42 -1.09 15.47 -7.08
N ASP A 43 0.22 15.74 -7.19
CA ASP A 43 0.99 15.57 -8.42
C ASP A 43 1.07 14.09 -8.83
N GLN A 44 1.43 13.88 -10.09
CA GLN A 44 1.73 12.55 -10.61
C GLN A 44 3.22 12.22 -10.42
N PRO A 45 3.57 10.97 -10.11
CA PRO A 45 4.96 10.58 -9.97
C PRO A 45 5.68 10.63 -11.31
N GLU A 46 6.97 10.93 -11.26
CA GLU A 46 7.87 10.65 -12.37
C GLU A 46 8.16 9.16 -12.43
N ILE A 47 8.22 8.60 -13.64
CA ILE A 47 8.44 7.17 -13.85
C ILE A 47 9.84 6.96 -14.41
N PHE A 48 10.61 6.08 -13.78
CA PHE A 48 11.94 5.69 -14.22
C PHE A 48 11.97 4.18 -14.50
N ASN A 49 12.55 3.78 -15.62
CA ASN A 49 12.69 2.36 -15.94
C ASN A 49 13.79 1.70 -15.08
N GLY A 50 13.96 0.37 -15.20
CA GLY A 50 14.99 -0.38 -14.46
C GLY A 50 16.46 0.03 -14.73
N LYS A 51 16.71 0.94 -15.69
CA LYS A 51 18.01 1.57 -15.97
C LYS A 51 18.15 2.97 -15.35
N GLY A 52 17.11 3.50 -14.70
CA GLY A 52 17.07 4.85 -14.16
C GLY A 52 16.75 5.93 -15.19
N GLU A 53 16.33 5.55 -16.41
CA GLU A 53 15.97 6.49 -17.45
C GLU A 53 14.53 6.95 -17.26
N LYS A 54 14.29 8.25 -17.36
CA LYS A 54 12.94 8.81 -17.26
C LYS A 54 12.09 8.33 -18.44
N VAL A 55 10.95 7.71 -18.13
CA VAL A 55 9.98 7.27 -19.13
C VAL A 55 9.10 8.45 -19.51
N CYS A 56 9.44 9.14 -20.61
CA CYS A 56 8.70 10.30 -21.10
C CYS A 56 7.28 9.92 -21.56
N MET A 57 6.28 10.54 -20.96
CA MET A 57 4.86 10.47 -21.33
C MET A 57 4.52 11.31 -22.56
N PHE A 58 5.30 11.26 -23.64
CA PHE A 58 4.98 12.02 -24.85
C PHE A 58 4.04 11.23 -25.78
N ARG A 59 2.73 11.28 -25.50
CA ARG A 59 1.66 11.19 -26.51
C ARG A 59 0.43 12.05 -26.10
N GLY A 60 0.55 13.35 -26.29
CA GLY A 60 -0.49 14.19 -26.91
C GLY A 60 -1.73 14.61 -26.11
N ILE A 61 -2.37 13.79 -25.26
CA ILE A 61 -3.56 14.19 -24.49
C ILE A 61 -3.66 13.33 -23.22
N CYS A 62 -3.40 13.89 -22.03
CA CYS A 62 -4.04 13.49 -20.76
C CYS A 62 -3.49 14.26 -19.55
N SER A 63 -3.75 15.57 -19.47
CA SER A 63 -3.44 16.40 -18.30
C SER A 63 -4.57 16.43 -17.24
N ARG A 64 -5.56 15.53 -17.31
CA ARG A 64 -6.59 15.37 -16.25
C ARG A 64 -7.11 13.93 -16.09
N LEU A 65 -6.68 13.00 -16.95
CA LEU A 65 -7.16 11.61 -17.01
C LEU A 65 -5.99 10.61 -16.86
N MET A 66 -5.17 10.77 -15.82
CA MET A 66 -4.20 9.72 -15.45
C MET A 66 -4.87 8.53 -14.74
N MET A 67 -6.21 8.50 -14.64
CA MET A 67 -7.00 7.27 -14.48
C MET A 67 -7.01 6.40 -15.76
N CYS A 68 -6.47 6.91 -16.88
CA CYS A 68 -6.50 6.27 -18.19
C CYS A 68 -5.13 6.23 -18.89
N ARG A 69 -4.02 5.91 -18.20
CA ARG A 69 -3.04 5.07 -18.90
C ARG A 69 -3.80 3.80 -19.27
N ALA A 70 -3.79 3.42 -20.54
CA ALA A 70 -4.44 2.21 -21.01
C ALA A 70 -4.19 1.09 -19.99
N ARG A 71 -5.26 0.59 -19.36
CA ARG A 71 -5.24 -0.53 -18.43
C ARG A 71 -4.43 -1.65 -19.09
N GLY A 72 -3.13 -1.78 -18.79
CA GLY A 72 -2.26 -2.74 -19.49
C GLY A 72 -0.76 -2.41 -19.65
N GLU A 73 -0.29 -1.18 -19.45
CA GLU A 73 1.11 -0.80 -19.81
C GLU A 73 1.98 -0.31 -18.63
N HIS A 74 1.78 -0.84 -17.42
CA HIS A 74 2.61 -0.51 -16.24
C HIS A 74 3.66 -1.60 -16.01
N ASN A 75 4.96 -1.32 -15.95
CA ASN A 75 5.93 -2.35 -15.58
C ASN A 75 6.17 -2.30 -14.06
N ILE A 76 6.07 -3.45 -13.37
CA ILE A 76 6.33 -3.53 -11.92
C ILE A 76 7.78 -3.14 -11.59
N GLU A 77 8.69 -3.29 -12.56
CA GLU A 77 10.09 -2.88 -12.47
C GLU A 77 10.30 -1.36 -12.51
N ASP A 78 9.31 -0.59 -12.98
CA ASP A 78 9.42 0.86 -13.07
C ASP A 78 9.32 1.48 -11.68
N GLU A 79 10.17 2.47 -11.42
CA GLU A 79 10.17 3.26 -10.19
C GLU A 79 9.26 4.48 -10.35
N LEU A 80 8.28 4.61 -9.45
CA LEU A 80 7.45 5.79 -9.29
C LEU A 80 8.06 6.68 -8.22
N VAL A 81 8.41 7.91 -8.58
CA VAL A 81 9.07 8.87 -7.68
C VAL A 81 8.33 10.21 -7.69
N PHE A 82 7.84 10.63 -6.54
CA PHE A 82 7.21 11.95 -6.40
C PHE A 82 8.27 13.02 -6.14
N LYS A 83 8.13 14.18 -6.80
CA LYS A 83 9.05 15.31 -6.60
C LYS A 83 9.04 15.82 -5.16
N SER A 84 7.90 15.73 -4.49
CA SER A 84 7.75 16.10 -3.08
C SER A 84 8.52 15.18 -2.13
N ASN A 85 8.81 13.94 -2.53
CA ASN A 85 9.56 12.99 -1.72
C ASN A 85 10.46 12.07 -2.59
N PRO A 86 11.61 12.57 -3.07
CA PRO A 86 12.47 11.84 -4.02
C PRO A 86 13.23 10.66 -3.39
N ARG A 87 13.28 10.58 -2.05
CA ARG A 87 13.88 9.45 -1.33
C ARG A 87 12.90 8.29 -1.14
N PHE A 88 11.62 8.49 -1.46
CA PHE A 88 10.59 7.47 -1.38
C PHE A 88 10.24 6.98 -2.78
N VAL A 89 10.55 5.71 -3.05
CA VAL A 89 10.34 5.06 -4.33
C VAL A 89 9.23 4.03 -4.19
N PHE A 90 8.32 4.01 -5.17
CA PHE A 90 7.24 3.04 -5.21
C PHE A 90 7.31 2.18 -6.46
N HIS A 91 7.01 0.90 -6.29
CA HIS A 91 6.66 0.00 -7.36
C HIS A 91 5.17 -0.27 -7.28
N ASP A 92 4.47 -0.25 -8.41
CA ASP A 92 3.02 -0.51 -8.47
C ASP A 92 2.79 -1.85 -9.15
N SER A 93 2.18 -2.80 -8.44
CA SER A 93 1.72 -4.02 -9.10
C SER A 93 0.56 -3.66 -10.02
N ARG A 94 0.58 -4.18 -11.24
CA ARG A 94 -0.65 -4.28 -12.03
C ARG A 94 -1.70 -4.96 -11.14
N GLY A 95 -2.91 -4.41 -11.11
CA GLY A 95 -4.01 -5.10 -10.43
C GLY A 95 -4.21 -6.44 -11.12
N PHE A 96 -3.73 -7.52 -10.50
CA PHE A 96 -3.88 -8.87 -11.03
C PHE A 96 -5.23 -9.39 -10.54
N GLU A 97 -6.12 -9.70 -11.47
CA GLU A 97 -7.41 -10.32 -11.18
C GLU A 97 -7.29 -11.84 -11.35
N ALA A 98 -8.21 -12.59 -10.75
CA ALA A 98 -8.26 -14.04 -10.86
C ALA A 98 -8.38 -14.47 -12.34
N GLY A 99 -7.25 -14.84 -12.97
CA GLY A 99 -7.22 -15.33 -14.34
C GLY A 99 -5.89 -15.16 -15.08
N SER A 100 -5.01 -14.24 -14.68
CA SER A 100 -3.74 -13.97 -15.38
C SER A 100 -2.54 -14.65 -14.70
N GLU A 101 -2.35 -15.96 -14.91
CA GLU A 101 -1.21 -16.69 -14.34
C GLU A 101 0.15 -16.04 -14.65
N GLY A 102 0.29 -15.45 -15.83
CA GLY A 102 1.50 -14.71 -16.23
C GLY A 102 1.76 -13.48 -15.37
N GLU A 103 0.73 -12.72 -15.00
CA GLU A 103 0.89 -11.52 -14.17
C GLU A 103 1.26 -11.89 -12.73
N PHE A 104 0.64 -12.93 -12.18
CA PHE A 104 1.02 -13.46 -10.87
C PHE A 104 2.47 -13.96 -10.87
N LYS A 105 2.89 -14.67 -11.91
CA LYS A 105 4.26 -15.15 -12.04
C LYS A 105 5.26 -14.00 -12.10
N MET A 106 5.02 -12.99 -12.94
CA MET A 106 5.89 -11.79 -13.02
C MET A 106 5.98 -11.06 -11.68
N MET A 107 4.85 -10.88 -10.98
CA MET A 107 4.84 -10.26 -9.65
C MET A 107 5.62 -11.10 -8.62
N LYS A 108 5.41 -12.42 -8.60
CA LYS A 108 6.11 -13.32 -7.68
C LYS A 108 7.61 -13.32 -7.93
N GLU A 109 8.05 -13.37 -9.19
CA GLU A 109 9.45 -13.26 -9.58
C GLU A 109 10.05 -11.92 -9.12
N PHE A 110 9.34 -10.81 -9.34
CA PHE A 110 9.76 -9.49 -8.86
C PHE A 110 9.93 -9.47 -7.33
N VAL A 111 8.94 -9.92 -6.57
CA VAL A 111 9.01 -9.94 -5.10
C VAL A 111 10.19 -10.81 -4.63
N MET A 112 10.36 -12.00 -5.21
CA MET A 112 11.44 -12.91 -4.84
C MET A 112 12.82 -12.35 -5.17
N ASP A 113 13.00 -11.73 -6.34
CA ASP A 113 14.27 -11.09 -6.73
C ASP A 113 14.57 -9.89 -5.83
N ARG A 114 13.60 -8.99 -5.66
CA ARG A 114 13.77 -7.73 -4.93
C ARG A 114 13.87 -7.92 -3.42
N ALA A 115 13.31 -8.99 -2.85
CA ALA A 115 13.51 -9.35 -1.45
C ALA A 115 14.90 -9.96 -1.18
N LYS A 116 15.51 -10.64 -2.16
CA LYS A 116 16.74 -11.45 -1.97
C LYS A 116 17.99 -10.89 -2.66
N THR A 117 17.84 -9.89 -3.53
CA THR A 117 18.96 -9.31 -4.30
C THR A 117 20.09 -8.79 -3.41
N THR A 118 21.34 -8.91 -3.85
CA THR A 118 22.49 -8.35 -3.11
C THR A 118 22.66 -6.85 -3.33
N LYS A 119 21.98 -6.28 -4.33
CA LYS A 119 21.98 -4.85 -4.66
C LYS A 119 20.99 -4.13 -3.75
N LEU A 120 21.49 -3.52 -2.68
CA LEU A 120 20.67 -2.89 -1.64
C LEU A 120 19.82 -1.75 -2.18
N ASP A 121 20.33 -1.00 -3.16
CA ASP A 121 19.64 0.04 -3.90
C ASP A 121 18.51 -0.48 -4.80
N LYS A 122 18.37 -1.79 -4.96
CA LYS A 122 17.29 -2.42 -5.70
C LYS A 122 16.29 -3.16 -4.83
N ARG A 123 16.55 -3.31 -3.52
CA ARG A 123 15.65 -4.04 -2.63
C ARG A 123 14.35 -3.28 -2.39
N ILE A 124 13.24 -4.01 -2.32
CA ILE A 124 12.03 -3.49 -1.69
C ILE A 124 12.13 -3.69 -0.17
N HIS A 125 11.64 -2.74 0.60
CA HIS A 125 11.75 -2.75 2.06
C HIS A 125 10.43 -3.07 2.76
N ALA A 126 9.30 -2.80 2.11
CA ALA A 126 7.99 -3.20 2.59
C ALA A 126 7.03 -3.41 1.41
N ILE A 127 5.95 -4.14 1.68
CA ILE A 127 4.85 -4.35 0.77
C ILE A 127 3.58 -3.80 1.40
N TRP A 128 2.86 -2.95 0.67
CA TRP A 128 1.54 -2.46 1.04
C TRP A 128 0.48 -3.14 0.18
N PHE A 129 -0.34 -4.00 0.77
CA PHE A 129 -1.33 -4.80 0.04
C PHE A 129 -2.74 -4.21 0.22
N CYS A 130 -3.25 -3.51 -0.79
CA CYS A 130 -4.53 -2.82 -0.75
C CYS A 130 -5.71 -3.78 -1.02
N ILE A 131 -6.65 -3.84 -0.09
CA ILE A 131 -7.91 -4.58 -0.19
C ILE A 131 -9.08 -3.59 -0.03
N PRO A 132 -9.85 -3.32 -1.10
CA PRO A 132 -10.96 -2.37 -1.02
C PRO A 132 -12.18 -2.99 -0.31
N LEU A 133 -12.73 -2.30 0.68
CA LEU A 133 -13.89 -2.77 1.46
C LEU A 133 -15.23 -2.59 0.72
N ASN A 134 -15.27 -1.69 -0.26
CA ASN A 134 -16.48 -1.40 -1.06
C ASN A 134 -16.93 -2.57 -1.96
N GLU A 135 -16.18 -3.67 -1.99
CA GLU A 135 -16.52 -4.90 -2.70
C GLU A 135 -16.55 -6.08 -1.72
N SER A 136 -17.36 -5.98 -0.67
CA SER A 136 -17.39 -6.98 0.42
C SER A 136 -17.66 -8.42 -0.04
N HIS A 137 -18.33 -8.60 -1.18
CA HIS A 137 -18.60 -9.88 -1.82
C HIS A 137 -17.40 -10.46 -2.61
N ARG A 138 -16.38 -9.65 -2.89
CA ARG A 138 -15.12 -10.01 -3.60
C ARG A 138 -13.87 -9.53 -2.86
N MET A 139 -13.97 -9.39 -1.54
CA MET A 139 -12.89 -8.83 -0.73
C MET A 139 -11.64 -9.71 -0.72
N VAL A 140 -11.84 -11.03 -0.73
CA VAL A 140 -10.77 -12.02 -0.81
C VAL A 140 -11.04 -12.88 -2.04
N THR A 141 -10.36 -12.57 -3.14
CA THR A 141 -10.45 -13.37 -4.37
C THR A 141 -9.37 -14.47 -4.37
N ALA A 142 -9.39 -15.30 -5.41
CA ALA A 142 -8.34 -16.30 -5.62
C ALA A 142 -6.94 -15.65 -5.76
N ALA A 143 -6.87 -14.42 -6.25
CA ALA A 143 -5.62 -13.68 -6.42
C ALA A 143 -4.95 -13.36 -5.07
N GLU A 144 -5.71 -12.81 -4.12
CA GLU A 144 -5.20 -12.54 -2.76
C GLU A 144 -4.79 -13.83 -2.06
N LYS A 145 -5.63 -14.87 -2.08
CA LYS A 145 -5.29 -16.19 -1.51
C LYS A 145 -4.00 -16.73 -2.10
N LYS A 146 -3.88 -16.72 -3.43
CA LYS A 146 -2.68 -17.22 -4.12
C LYS A 146 -1.41 -16.47 -3.69
N PHE A 147 -1.48 -15.15 -3.51
CA PHE A 147 -0.35 -14.37 -3.01
C PHE A 147 0.06 -14.85 -1.61
N PHE A 148 -0.86 -14.84 -0.66
CA PHE A 148 -0.56 -15.18 0.73
C PHE A 148 -0.33 -16.68 0.98
N ASP A 149 -0.67 -17.55 0.04
CA ASP A 149 -0.41 -19.00 0.13
C ASP A 149 0.86 -19.45 -0.61
N GLU A 150 1.27 -18.72 -1.65
CA GLU A 150 2.38 -19.15 -2.52
C GLU A 150 3.59 -18.21 -2.53
N CYS A 151 3.46 -16.96 -2.05
CA CYS A 151 4.51 -15.94 -2.15
C CYS A 151 5.22 -15.73 -0.81
N ASP A 152 6.38 -16.34 -0.64
CA ASP A 152 7.29 -16.07 0.48
C ASP A 152 8.06 -14.76 0.23
N THR A 153 7.73 -13.72 1.01
CA THR A 153 8.37 -12.39 0.95
C THR A 153 9.67 -12.31 1.76
N GLY A 154 10.06 -13.38 2.44
CA GLY A 154 11.26 -13.44 3.28
C GLY A 154 11.21 -12.42 4.42
N HIS A 155 12.17 -11.51 4.45
CA HIS A 155 12.26 -10.46 5.48
C HIS A 155 11.46 -9.19 5.15
N VAL A 156 10.82 -9.13 3.97
CA VAL A 156 10.05 -7.96 3.56
C VAL A 156 8.65 -8.05 4.19
N PRO A 157 8.29 -7.14 5.12
CA PRO A 157 6.98 -7.16 5.74
C PRO A 157 5.88 -6.83 4.74
N VAL A 158 4.75 -7.55 4.86
CA VAL A 158 3.51 -7.27 4.14
C VAL A 158 2.51 -6.65 5.10
N ILE A 159 1.98 -5.49 4.75
CA ILE A 159 0.97 -4.78 5.54
C ILE A 159 -0.28 -4.68 4.68
N VAL A 160 -1.41 -5.19 5.19
CA VAL A 160 -2.69 -5.13 4.49
C VAL A 160 -3.35 -3.78 4.77
N LEU A 161 -3.71 -3.06 3.69
CA LEU A 161 -4.39 -1.78 3.76
C LEU A 161 -5.84 -1.98 3.35
N LEU A 162 -6.76 -1.88 4.29
CA LEU A 162 -8.19 -1.89 4.02
C LEU A 162 -8.57 -0.49 3.53
N THR A 163 -8.88 -0.37 2.25
CA THR A 163 -9.15 0.91 1.59
C THR A 163 -10.64 1.09 1.31
N LYS A 164 -11.04 2.32 0.96
CA LYS A 164 -12.43 2.64 0.60
C LYS A 164 -13.42 2.28 1.70
N THR A 165 -13.03 2.50 2.94
CA THR A 165 -13.89 2.28 4.11
C THR A 165 -15.04 3.29 4.14
N ASP A 166 -14.79 4.50 3.63
CA ASP A 166 -15.72 5.61 3.48
C ASP A 166 -16.91 5.31 2.56
N THR A 167 -16.79 4.34 1.64
CA THR A 167 -17.94 3.95 0.81
C THR A 167 -18.99 3.19 1.62
N LEU A 168 -18.64 2.60 2.76
CA LEU A 168 -19.60 1.91 3.61
C LEU A 168 -20.63 2.88 4.19
N ALA A 169 -20.20 4.12 4.49
CA ALA A 169 -21.09 5.19 4.89
C ALA A 169 -22.08 5.56 3.78
N LEU A 170 -21.59 5.67 2.54
CA LEU A 170 -22.45 5.94 1.37
C LEU A 170 -23.45 4.80 1.12
N ASP A 171 -23.00 3.55 1.19
CA ASP A 171 -23.85 2.37 1.02
C ASP A 171 -24.90 2.26 2.14
N ALA A 172 -24.55 2.64 3.37
CA ALA A 172 -25.50 2.71 4.48
C ALA A 172 -26.55 3.80 4.23
N LEU A 173 -26.12 4.98 3.79
CA LEU A 173 -27.01 6.11 3.53
C LEU A 173 -27.99 5.82 2.37
N LEU A 174 -27.53 5.14 1.31
CA LEU A 174 -28.39 4.68 0.21
C LEU A 174 -29.44 3.66 0.65
N GLU A 175 -29.11 2.76 1.58
CA GLU A 175 -30.07 1.80 2.15
C GLU A 175 -31.11 2.50 3.01
N VAL A 176 -30.70 3.55 3.74
CA VAL A 176 -31.60 4.32 4.59
C VAL A 176 -32.55 5.21 3.78
N MET A 177 -32.10 5.83 2.69
CA MET A 177 -32.95 6.67 1.81
C MET A 177 -34.06 5.90 1.07
N GLY A 178 -34.07 4.56 1.15
CA GLY A 178 -35.16 3.74 0.64
C GLY A 178 -36.37 3.63 1.58
N ASP A 179 -36.31 4.25 2.77
CA ASP A 179 -37.34 4.17 3.82
C ASP A 179 -37.91 5.57 4.14
N ASP A 180 -39.24 5.68 4.34
CA ASP A 180 -39.96 6.95 4.61
C ASP A 180 -39.84 7.37 6.10
N SER A 181 -38.63 7.31 6.67
CA SER A 181 -38.36 7.60 8.09
C SER A 181 -37.97 9.06 8.37
N ASP A 182 -38.18 9.52 9.61
CA ASP A 182 -37.79 10.86 10.08
C ASP A 182 -36.26 11.09 9.97
N GLU A 183 -35.84 12.32 9.67
CA GLU A 183 -34.44 12.65 9.32
C GLU A 183 -33.45 12.30 10.44
N ASN A 184 -33.84 12.45 11.71
CA ASN A 184 -32.97 12.13 12.84
C ASN A 184 -32.81 10.62 13.06
N ASP A 185 -33.88 9.85 12.88
CA ASP A 185 -33.86 8.39 12.98
C ASP A 185 -33.09 7.76 11.81
N ALA A 186 -33.16 8.37 10.63
CA ALA A 186 -32.40 7.98 9.44
C ALA A 186 -30.87 8.11 9.66
N VAL A 187 -30.41 9.20 10.29
CA VAL A 187 -28.98 9.41 10.57
C VAL A 187 -28.44 8.38 11.57
N GLU A 188 -29.15 8.15 12.67
CA GLU A 188 -28.74 7.15 13.67
C GLU A 188 -28.73 5.74 13.06
N TRP A 189 -29.77 5.39 12.29
CA TRP A 189 -29.85 4.11 11.60
C TRP A 189 -28.73 3.91 10.56
N ALA A 190 -28.38 4.94 9.79
CA ALA A 190 -27.29 4.87 8.81
C ALA A 190 -25.94 4.61 9.47
N ALA A 191 -25.64 5.29 10.58
CA ALA A 191 -24.42 5.05 11.36
C ALA A 191 -24.36 3.59 11.90
N ASP A 192 -25.52 3.07 12.31
CA ASP A 192 -25.66 1.70 12.80
C ASP A 192 -25.45 0.65 11.70
N VAL A 193 -25.98 0.91 10.50
CA VAL A 193 -25.79 0.07 9.30
C VAL A 193 -24.33 0.10 8.85
N GLU A 194 -23.70 1.28 8.80
CA GLU A 194 -22.28 1.43 8.47
C GLU A 194 -21.41 0.60 9.41
N LYS A 195 -21.62 0.74 10.73
CA LYS A 195 -20.87 0.01 11.75
C LYS A 195 -21.03 -1.51 11.63
N ARG A 196 -22.24 -1.99 11.33
CA ARG A 196 -22.48 -3.42 11.07
C ARG A 196 -21.72 -3.91 9.84
N LYS A 197 -21.82 -3.20 8.71
CA LYS A 197 -21.11 -3.55 7.47
C LYS A 197 -19.59 -3.57 7.65
N LEU A 198 -19.05 -2.59 8.37
CA LEU A 198 -17.62 -2.55 8.68
C LEU A 198 -17.21 -3.75 9.53
N ASN A 199 -17.96 -4.06 10.59
CA ASN A 199 -17.68 -5.21 11.45
C ASN A 199 -17.74 -6.53 10.68
N GLU A 200 -18.73 -6.73 9.81
CA GLU A 200 -18.83 -7.92 8.97
C GLU A 200 -17.62 -8.06 8.04
N CYS A 201 -17.20 -6.95 7.42
CA CYS A 201 -16.00 -6.92 6.59
C CYS A 201 -14.75 -7.28 7.39
N LEU A 202 -14.55 -6.67 8.56
CA LEU A 202 -13.40 -6.94 9.44
C LEU A 202 -13.37 -8.38 9.95
N VAL A 203 -14.53 -8.97 10.27
CA VAL A 203 -14.61 -10.40 10.67
C VAL A 203 -14.20 -11.30 9.51
N LYS A 204 -14.65 -11.02 8.28
CA LYS A 204 -14.26 -11.78 7.08
C LYS A 204 -12.76 -11.69 6.81
N VAL A 205 -12.19 -10.49 6.86
CA VAL A 205 -10.74 -10.28 6.71
C VAL A 205 -9.98 -11.03 7.79
N ASN A 206 -10.35 -10.86 9.06
CA ASN A 206 -9.67 -11.52 10.18
C ASN A 206 -9.74 -13.05 10.10
N SER A 207 -10.89 -13.60 9.70
CA SER A 207 -11.02 -15.04 9.50
C SER A 207 -10.08 -15.53 8.40
N TRP A 208 -10.05 -14.82 7.27
CA TRP A 208 -9.17 -15.16 6.15
C TRP A 208 -7.69 -15.04 6.50
N LEU A 209 -7.27 -13.96 7.17
CA LEU A 209 -5.87 -13.72 7.53
C LEU A 209 -5.29 -14.81 8.43
N LYS A 210 -6.13 -15.46 9.25
CA LYS A 210 -5.73 -16.57 10.15
C LYS A 210 -5.44 -17.89 9.44
N GLU A 211 -5.96 -18.07 8.22
CA GLU A 211 -5.83 -19.31 7.45
C GLU A 211 -4.66 -19.27 6.46
N LEU A 212 -3.94 -18.15 6.38
CA LEU A 212 -2.89 -17.92 5.40
C LEU A 212 -1.60 -18.66 5.75
N ARG A 213 -0.93 -19.20 4.71
CA ARG A 213 0.40 -19.80 4.88
C ARG A 213 1.48 -18.76 5.21
N TYR A 214 1.40 -17.59 4.58
CA TYR A 214 2.29 -16.46 4.80
C TYR A 214 1.44 -15.27 5.25
N PRO A 215 1.11 -15.13 6.55
CA PRO A 215 0.26 -14.04 7.02
C PRO A 215 0.96 -12.67 6.88
N PRO A 216 0.18 -11.57 6.69
CA PRO A 216 0.75 -10.23 6.78
C PRO A 216 1.26 -9.94 8.19
N HIS A 217 2.19 -8.99 8.30
CA HIS A 217 2.70 -8.52 9.59
C HIS A 217 1.62 -7.78 10.38
N ASP A 218 0.81 -6.99 9.68
CA ASP A 218 -0.27 -6.21 10.27
C ASP A 218 -1.33 -5.86 9.20
N TYR A 219 -2.48 -5.37 9.65
CA TYR A 219 -3.49 -4.80 8.78
C TYR A 219 -4.09 -3.51 9.39
N LEU A 220 -4.39 -2.54 8.55
CA LEU A 220 -4.94 -1.25 8.99
C LEU A 220 -6.02 -0.73 8.05
N SER A 221 -6.98 0.00 8.62
CA SER A 221 -8.07 0.64 7.89
C SER A 221 -7.69 2.08 7.56
N LEU A 222 -7.81 2.44 6.28
CA LEU A 222 -7.55 3.79 5.80
C LEU A 222 -8.85 4.44 5.33
N THR A 223 -9.21 5.55 5.96
CA THR A 223 -10.44 6.31 5.68
C THR A 223 -10.08 7.73 5.21
N GLY A 224 -10.82 8.26 4.24
CA GLY A 224 -10.69 9.67 3.84
C GLY A 224 -9.38 10.01 3.13
N MET A 225 -8.67 9.03 2.54
CA MET A 225 -7.37 9.24 1.88
C MET A 225 -7.43 10.20 0.68
N GLN A 226 -8.63 10.53 0.20
CA GLN A 226 -8.92 11.55 -0.80
C GLN A 226 -8.92 12.99 -0.26
N GLU A 227 -9.15 13.20 1.04
CA GLU A 227 -9.34 14.54 1.63
C GLU A 227 -8.02 15.19 2.02
N GLU A 228 -7.69 16.37 1.50
CA GLU A 228 -6.43 17.07 1.82
C GLU A 228 -6.15 17.11 3.35
N GLY A 229 -4.93 16.77 3.76
CA GLY A 229 -4.57 16.63 5.18
C GLY A 229 -4.88 15.30 5.88
N ALA A 230 -5.50 14.30 5.22
CA ALA A 230 -5.68 12.96 5.79
C ALA A 230 -4.38 12.37 6.36
N ASP A 231 -4.49 11.74 7.53
CA ASP A 231 -3.35 11.31 8.32
C ASP A 231 -2.76 9.98 7.83
N CYS A 232 -1.49 10.00 7.43
CA CYS A 232 -0.70 8.81 7.09
C CYS A 232 0.17 8.28 8.24
N THR A 233 0.14 8.95 9.40
CA THR A 233 1.01 8.63 10.54
C THR A 233 0.82 7.18 10.97
N THR A 234 -0.41 6.70 11.08
CA THR A 234 -0.69 5.29 11.43
C THR A 234 -0.10 4.30 10.43
N LEU A 235 -0.22 4.55 9.13
CA LEU A 235 0.37 3.71 8.08
C LEU A 235 1.90 3.67 8.18
N LEU A 236 2.52 4.83 8.36
CA LEU A 236 3.97 4.96 8.44
C LEU A 236 4.50 4.33 9.73
N THR A 237 3.86 4.57 10.88
CA THR A 237 4.20 3.94 12.17
C THR A 237 4.05 2.42 12.13
N CYS A 238 2.95 1.91 11.57
CA CYS A 238 2.77 0.48 11.35
C CYS A 238 3.89 -0.09 10.46
N THR A 239 4.27 0.64 9.40
CA THR A 239 5.39 0.24 8.53
C THR A 239 6.72 0.24 9.27
N VAL A 240 7.02 1.25 10.08
CA VAL A 240 8.24 1.30 10.90
C VAL A 240 8.29 0.12 11.87
N ASN A 241 7.19 -0.17 12.57
CA ASN A 241 7.11 -1.25 13.55
C ASN A 241 7.23 -2.64 12.93
N ALA A 242 6.82 -2.80 11.67
CA ALA A 242 6.93 -4.06 10.94
C ALA A 242 8.36 -4.34 10.43
N LEU A 243 9.24 -3.33 10.36
CA LEU A 243 10.62 -3.51 9.92
C LEU A 243 11.47 -4.11 11.04
N SER A 244 12.15 -5.23 10.74
CA SER A 244 13.03 -5.91 11.69
C SER A 244 14.37 -5.22 11.91
N GLU A 245 14.81 -4.38 10.98
CA GLU A 245 16.13 -3.75 11.01
C GLU A 245 16.03 -2.27 11.39
N GLU A 246 16.73 -1.90 12.47
CA GLU A 246 16.74 -0.54 13.02
C GLU A 246 17.20 0.52 12.01
N GLY A 247 18.14 0.16 11.12
CA GLY A 247 18.58 1.06 10.05
C GLY A 247 17.50 1.31 9.00
N LEU A 248 16.64 0.32 8.70
CA LEU A 248 15.52 0.52 7.76
C LEU A 248 14.42 1.38 8.38
N GLN A 249 14.20 1.25 9.69
CA GLN A 249 13.31 2.13 10.45
C GLN A 249 13.80 3.58 10.34
N GLN A 250 15.08 3.82 10.63
CA GLN A 250 15.70 5.14 10.50
C GLN A 250 15.65 5.67 9.07
N LEU A 251 15.89 4.82 8.08
CA LEU A 251 15.77 5.18 6.68
C LEU A 251 14.36 5.66 6.36
N LEU A 252 13.31 4.89 6.71
CA LEU A 252 11.92 5.28 6.48
C LEU A 252 11.60 6.63 7.16
N ILE A 253 11.92 6.79 8.44
CA ILE A 253 11.69 8.04 9.18
C ILE A 253 12.41 9.21 8.47
N SER A 254 13.67 9.01 8.07
CA SER A 254 14.45 10.04 7.36
C SER A 254 13.90 10.41 5.98
N THR A 255 13.08 9.55 5.35
CA THR A 255 12.38 9.89 4.10
C THR A 255 11.13 10.74 4.34
N GLN A 256 10.60 10.78 5.56
CA GLN A 256 9.39 11.51 5.92
C GLN A 256 9.68 12.93 6.43
N GLN A 257 10.68 13.64 5.90
CA GLN A 257 11.09 14.97 6.40
C GLN A 257 9.95 16.01 6.42
N SER A 258 8.91 15.82 5.60
CA SER A 258 7.70 16.64 5.60
C SER A 258 6.69 16.30 6.72
N ASN A 259 6.82 15.15 7.39
CA ASN A 259 6.01 14.75 8.53
C ASN A 259 6.85 14.89 9.83
N LEU A 260 6.96 16.14 10.31
CA LEU A 260 7.73 16.45 11.53
C LEU A 260 7.20 15.69 12.76
N GLY A 261 5.90 15.39 12.83
CA GLY A 261 5.29 14.67 13.95
C GLY A 261 5.89 13.28 14.15
N LEU A 262 5.96 12.48 13.07
CA LEU A 262 6.62 11.17 13.09
C LEU A 262 8.11 11.27 13.44
N CYS A 263 8.82 12.25 12.88
CA CYS A 263 10.24 12.45 13.16
C CYS A 263 10.49 12.77 14.63
N ILE A 264 9.61 13.53 15.28
CA ILE A 264 9.70 13.89 16.70
C ILE A 264 9.34 12.70 17.60
N GLU A 265 8.23 12.00 17.30
CA GLU A 265 7.77 10.85 18.09
C GLU A 265 8.85 9.77 18.22
N PHE A 266 9.48 9.40 17.09
CA PHE A 266 10.56 8.40 17.06
C PHE A 266 11.90 8.93 17.57
N ALA A 267 12.12 10.25 17.60
CA ALA A 267 13.31 10.84 18.23
C ALA A 267 13.21 10.87 19.77
N ILE A 268 12.00 10.90 20.34
CA ILE A 268 11.75 10.92 21.78
C ILE A 268 11.67 9.51 22.38
N THR A 269 11.25 8.51 21.60
CA THR A 269 11.13 7.11 22.05
C THR A 269 12.44 6.31 22.03
N LYS A 270 13.59 6.97 21.78
CA LYS A 270 14.95 6.38 21.89
C LYS A 270 15.79 7.05 22.96
#